data_AF-A0A847USS8-F1
#
_entry.id   AF-A0A847USS8-F1
#
_cell.length_a   1.000
_cell.length_b   1.000
_cell.length_c   1.000
_cell.angle_alpha   90.00
_cell.angle_beta   90.00
_cell.angle_gamma   90.00
#
_symmetry.space_group_name_H-M   'P 1'
#
loop_
_entity.id
_entity.type
_entity.pdbx_description
1 polymer ?
#
loop_
_entity_poly.entity_id
_entity_poly.type
_entity_poly.pdbx_seq_one_letter_code
_entity_poly.pdbx_strand_id
1 'polypeptide(L)'
;MRPERVSRWFVTVSALFFVGFHAAMAVAAPRRVVVTLGLYGFVLHVLFGKAYALVPSYFDRDLAWERGPAVQFPLSALGTTGLALAPLGPPWLRAIGTTLWAGGVAVFLSTLGWTIRDNVTGVATGTGGPNAHRKPVDRTANVAVPVALGYLALATGGALVTVAGFGSVLPQQLSHLLAAGTAALFVFGVGFRLFPRFLVAEVPRPIVRMVIVAGAVGPALLGFGLFDPGLLLVGGVVEAIAVVGFTLSYLVLYLRSERRRVGFYAVLVAVVAGVVGIGLGLTIAVTGRSPALVIAHYRVMLAGFLGLTVVGAAFQFYPPAVGIWPYADDRTALLSIGLLGGGLGMQLLGLIGRFGWMRSVGTVTGVLGALVYTYLLLAAFARRWQ
;
A
#
# COMPACT_ATOMS: atom_id res chain seq x y z
N MET A 1 -19.30 -18.24 1.61
CA MET A 1 -18.45 -17.86 0.45
C MET A 1 -17.01 -17.91 0.94
N ARG A 2 -16.09 -18.66 0.30
CA ARG A 2 -14.71 -18.75 0.80
C ARG A 2 -14.03 -17.37 0.75
N PRO A 3 -13.35 -16.91 1.82
CA PRO A 3 -12.65 -15.62 1.86
C PRO A 3 -11.68 -15.40 0.68
N GLU A 4 -11.07 -16.47 0.18
CA GLU A 4 -10.20 -16.46 -1.00
C GLU A 4 -10.89 -15.92 -2.27
N ARG A 5 -12.19 -16.18 -2.44
CA ARG A 5 -12.95 -15.71 -3.61
C ARG A 5 -13.21 -14.21 -3.53
N VAL A 6 -13.58 -13.71 -2.36
CA VAL A 6 -13.83 -12.28 -2.13
C VAL A 6 -12.52 -11.48 -2.17
N SER A 7 -11.42 -12.05 -1.68
CA SER A 7 -10.07 -11.48 -1.81
C SER A 7 -9.72 -11.12 -3.26
N ARG A 8 -10.13 -11.95 -4.22
CA ARG A 8 -9.93 -11.68 -5.65
C ARG A 8 -10.76 -10.49 -6.15
N TRP A 9 -11.99 -10.29 -5.65
CA TRP A 9 -12.80 -9.13 -6.03
C TRP A 9 -12.10 -7.82 -5.66
N PHE A 10 -11.58 -7.74 -4.43
CA PHE A 10 -10.76 -6.61 -3.99
C PHE A 10 -9.55 -6.39 -4.89
N VAL A 11 -8.78 -7.44 -5.19
CA VAL A 11 -7.57 -7.35 -6.03
C VAL A 11 -7.92 -6.94 -7.48
N THR A 12 -9.01 -7.45 -8.06
CA THR A 12 -9.47 -7.07 -9.39
C THR A 12 -9.87 -5.60 -9.44
N VAL A 13 -10.76 -5.15 -8.55
CA VAL A 13 -11.20 -3.75 -8.51
C VAL A 13 -10.01 -2.82 -8.22
N SER A 14 -9.11 -3.24 -7.36
CA SER A 14 -7.86 -2.55 -7.09
C SER A 14 -7.02 -2.36 -8.36
N ALA A 15 -6.86 -3.39 -9.19
CA ALA A 15 -6.13 -3.26 -10.45
C ALA A 15 -6.79 -2.25 -11.41
N LEU A 16 -8.12 -2.22 -11.47
CA LEU A 16 -8.86 -1.21 -12.25
C LEU A 16 -8.65 0.21 -11.70
N PHE A 17 -8.68 0.39 -10.38
CA PHE A 17 -8.34 1.66 -9.75
C PHE A 17 -6.89 2.08 -10.00
N PHE A 18 -5.96 1.12 -10.13
CA PHE A 18 -4.57 1.42 -10.48
C PHE A 18 -4.42 1.94 -11.91
N VAL A 19 -5.16 1.36 -12.86
CA VAL A 19 -5.27 1.90 -14.22
C VAL A 19 -5.85 3.32 -14.17
N GLY A 20 -6.95 3.50 -13.42
CA GLY A 20 -7.56 4.82 -13.20
C GLY A 20 -6.60 5.84 -12.58
N PHE A 21 -5.77 5.43 -11.63
CA PHE A 21 -4.75 6.26 -10.99
C PHE A 21 -3.71 6.75 -12.00
N HIS A 22 -3.17 5.86 -12.84
CA HIS A 22 -2.22 6.23 -13.88
C HIS A 22 -2.85 7.08 -14.98
N ALA A 23 -4.09 6.77 -15.39
CA ALA A 23 -4.83 7.56 -16.36
C ALA A 23 -5.11 8.99 -15.84
N ALA A 24 -5.54 9.11 -14.58
CA ALA A 24 -5.74 10.38 -13.90
C ALA A 24 -4.46 11.22 -13.85
N MET A 25 -3.29 10.60 -13.65
CA MET A 25 -2.01 11.31 -13.74
C MET A 25 -1.69 11.78 -15.16
N ALA A 26 -2.00 10.98 -16.18
CA ALA A 26 -1.74 11.30 -17.59
C ALA A 26 -2.58 12.48 -18.10
N VAL A 27 -3.84 12.58 -17.65
CA VAL A 27 -4.74 13.70 -18.00
C VAL A 27 -4.65 14.88 -17.02
N ALA A 28 -3.65 14.88 -16.13
CA ALA A 28 -3.44 15.92 -15.12
C ALA A 28 -4.68 16.20 -14.23
N ALA A 29 -5.42 15.16 -13.87
CA ALA A 29 -6.58 15.26 -12.99
C ALA A 29 -6.21 15.86 -11.60
N PRO A 30 -7.18 16.42 -10.86
CA PRO A 30 -6.91 17.00 -9.55
C PRO A 30 -6.22 16.02 -8.61
N ARG A 31 -5.26 16.51 -7.81
CA ARG A 31 -4.46 15.69 -6.87
C ARG A 31 -5.33 14.78 -6.00
N ARG A 32 -6.49 15.27 -5.56
CA ARG A 32 -7.42 14.49 -4.73
C ARG A 32 -7.96 13.25 -5.46
N VAL A 33 -8.27 13.36 -6.76
CA VAL A 33 -8.67 12.22 -7.59
C VAL A 33 -7.53 11.20 -7.66
N VAL A 34 -6.33 11.66 -8.01
CA VAL A 34 -5.13 10.83 -8.14
C VAL A 34 -4.81 10.10 -6.83
N VAL A 35 -4.75 10.81 -5.70
CA VAL A 35 -4.44 10.21 -4.40
C VAL A 35 -5.54 9.22 -3.98
N THR A 36 -6.82 9.54 -4.18
CA THR A 36 -7.91 8.61 -3.84
C THR A 36 -7.83 7.33 -4.66
N LEU A 37 -7.65 7.41 -5.98
CA LEU A 37 -7.53 6.22 -6.84
C LEU A 37 -6.32 5.37 -6.47
N GLY A 38 -5.16 5.99 -6.24
CA GLY A 38 -3.93 5.26 -5.91
C GLY A 38 -3.92 4.69 -4.49
N LEU A 39 -4.31 5.47 -3.47
CA LEU A 39 -4.26 5.06 -2.08
C LEU A 39 -5.49 4.25 -1.67
N TYR A 40 -6.68 4.82 -1.83
CA TYR A 40 -7.92 4.17 -1.41
C TYR A 40 -8.27 3.04 -2.37
N GLY A 41 -8.30 3.35 -3.67
CA GLY A 41 -8.73 2.43 -4.72
C GLY A 41 -7.76 1.28 -4.96
N PHE A 42 -6.47 1.54 -5.07
CA PHE A 42 -5.48 0.50 -5.34
C PHE A 42 -4.90 -0.08 -4.04
N VAL A 43 -4.07 0.68 -3.33
CA VAL A 43 -3.28 0.14 -2.21
C VAL A 43 -4.15 -0.45 -1.09
N LEU A 44 -5.15 0.31 -0.60
CA LEU A 44 -6.00 -0.12 0.50
C LEU A 44 -6.97 -1.24 0.10
N HIS A 45 -7.44 -1.32 -1.15
CA HIS A 45 -8.27 -2.46 -1.57
C HIS A 45 -7.47 -3.77 -1.61
N VAL A 46 -6.22 -3.78 -2.12
CA VAL A 46 -5.38 -4.99 -2.01
C VAL A 46 -5.17 -5.35 -0.54
N LEU A 47 -4.86 -4.35 0.30
CA LEU A 47 -4.68 -4.54 1.73
C LEU A 47 -5.91 -5.20 2.37
N PHE A 48 -7.10 -4.65 2.14
CA PHE A 48 -8.35 -5.23 2.65
C PHE A 48 -8.54 -6.68 2.18
N GLY A 49 -8.39 -6.93 0.88
CA GLY A 49 -8.54 -8.26 0.31
C GLY A 49 -7.55 -9.29 0.88
N LYS A 50 -6.31 -8.88 1.17
CA LYS A 50 -5.26 -9.78 1.67
C LYS A 50 -5.26 -9.92 3.18
N ALA A 51 -5.58 -8.87 3.92
CA ALA A 51 -5.56 -8.89 5.38
C ALA A 51 -6.53 -9.93 5.95
N TYR A 52 -7.71 -10.11 5.35
CA TYR A 52 -8.65 -11.16 5.77
C TYR A 52 -8.11 -12.59 5.67
N ALA A 53 -7.16 -12.84 4.77
CA ALA A 53 -6.52 -14.14 4.63
C ALA A 53 -5.25 -14.26 5.48
N LEU A 54 -4.47 -13.18 5.57
CA LEU A 54 -3.14 -13.22 6.17
C LEU A 54 -3.17 -12.94 7.68
N VAL A 55 -3.92 -11.93 8.12
CA VAL A 55 -3.93 -11.50 9.53
C VAL A 55 -4.37 -12.62 10.47
N PRO A 56 -5.47 -13.36 10.22
CA PRO A 56 -5.85 -14.47 11.11
C PRO A 56 -4.71 -15.49 11.25
N SER A 57 -4.12 -15.92 10.13
CA SER A 57 -3.00 -16.87 10.14
C SER A 57 -1.77 -16.35 10.88
N TYR A 58 -1.51 -15.04 10.82
CA TYR A 58 -0.38 -14.42 11.50
C TYR A 58 -0.56 -14.36 13.01
N PHE A 59 -1.81 -14.40 13.47
CA PHE A 59 -2.18 -14.35 14.86
C PHE A 59 -2.61 -15.71 15.41
N ASP A 60 -2.45 -16.79 14.63
CA ASP A 60 -2.87 -18.15 15.01
C ASP A 60 -4.37 -18.22 15.31
N ARG A 61 -5.19 -17.55 14.49
CA ARG A 61 -6.64 -17.44 14.65
C ARG A 61 -7.37 -17.73 13.35
N ASP A 62 -8.62 -18.13 13.50
CA ASP A 62 -9.58 -18.18 12.42
C ASP A 62 -10.32 -16.86 12.28
N LEU A 63 -10.71 -16.52 11.05
CA LEU A 63 -11.44 -15.30 10.76
C LEU A 63 -12.81 -15.34 11.44
N ALA A 64 -13.11 -14.36 12.29
CA ALA A 64 -14.33 -14.37 13.09
C ALA A 64 -15.63 -14.31 12.27
N TRP A 65 -15.65 -13.49 11.21
CA TRP A 65 -16.83 -13.33 10.35
C TRP A 65 -16.45 -13.49 8.88
N GLU A 66 -16.68 -14.68 8.34
CA GLU A 66 -16.38 -15.00 6.93
C GLU A 66 -17.12 -14.12 5.92
N ARG A 67 -18.26 -13.54 6.31
CA ARG A 67 -19.05 -12.63 5.47
C ARG A 67 -18.54 -11.19 5.49
N GLY A 68 -17.71 -10.80 6.46
CA GLY A 68 -17.15 -9.45 6.59
C GLY A 68 -16.57 -8.89 5.28
N PRO A 69 -15.70 -9.62 4.56
CA PRO A 69 -15.17 -9.19 3.27
C PRO A 69 -16.24 -8.86 2.23
N ALA A 70 -17.30 -9.68 2.15
CA ALA A 70 -18.36 -9.51 1.16
C ALA A 70 -19.25 -8.30 1.46
N VAL A 71 -19.41 -7.94 2.74
CA VAL A 71 -20.12 -6.73 3.16
C VAL A 71 -19.26 -5.48 2.97
N GLN A 72 -17.98 -5.55 3.33
CA GLN A 72 -17.06 -4.42 3.15
C GLN A 72 -16.90 -4.03 1.68
N PHE A 73 -16.73 -5.01 0.79
CA PHE A 73 -16.36 -4.77 -0.61
C PHE A 73 -17.20 -3.71 -1.33
N PRO A 74 -18.55 -3.83 -1.40
CA PRO A 74 -19.36 -2.83 -2.09
C PRO A 74 -19.26 -1.46 -1.41
N LEU A 75 -19.19 -1.40 -0.07
CA LEU A 75 -19.07 -0.15 0.68
C LEU A 75 -17.75 0.57 0.37
N SER A 76 -16.63 -0.14 0.41
CA SER A 76 -15.31 0.45 0.15
C SER A 76 -15.12 0.82 -1.31
N ALA A 77 -15.62 0.00 -2.24
CA ALA A 77 -15.51 0.27 -3.68
C ALA A 77 -16.35 1.49 -4.07
N LEU A 78 -17.63 1.51 -3.70
CA LEU A 78 -18.52 2.65 -3.98
C LEU A 78 -18.08 3.90 -3.23
N GLY A 79 -17.65 3.76 -1.97
CA GLY A 79 -17.10 4.87 -1.18
C GLY A 79 -15.88 5.51 -1.84
N THR A 80 -14.95 4.70 -2.35
CA THR A 80 -13.77 5.19 -3.08
C THR A 80 -14.16 5.87 -4.39
N THR A 81 -15.06 5.28 -5.17
CA THR A 81 -15.54 5.88 -6.41
C THR A 81 -16.20 7.24 -6.13
N GLY A 82 -17.07 7.33 -5.12
CA GLY A 82 -17.66 8.59 -4.69
C GLY A 82 -16.61 9.61 -4.27
N LEU A 83 -15.62 9.22 -3.45
CA LEU A 83 -14.53 10.11 -3.03
C LEU A 83 -13.64 10.56 -4.19
N ALA A 84 -13.41 9.70 -5.19
CA ALA A 84 -12.61 10.02 -6.36
C ALA A 84 -13.34 10.98 -7.31
N LEU A 85 -14.66 10.83 -7.44
CA LEU A 85 -15.49 11.69 -8.28
C LEU A 85 -15.92 12.99 -7.57
N ALA A 86 -15.88 13.05 -6.23
CA ALA A 86 -16.31 14.21 -5.45
C ALA A 86 -15.69 15.56 -5.86
N PRO A 87 -14.42 15.67 -6.31
CA PRO A 87 -13.87 16.94 -6.79
C PRO A 87 -14.49 17.47 -8.09
N LEU A 88 -15.16 16.59 -8.86
CA LEU A 88 -15.76 16.89 -10.16
C LEU A 88 -17.30 16.82 -10.13
N GLY A 89 -17.85 16.28 -9.05
CA GLY A 89 -19.27 15.99 -8.89
C GLY A 89 -19.97 16.95 -7.91
N PRO A 90 -21.25 16.68 -7.62
CA PRO A 90 -22.03 17.49 -6.71
C PRO A 90 -21.51 17.41 -5.26
N PRO A 91 -21.74 18.43 -4.41
CA PRO A 91 -21.15 18.51 -3.07
C PRO A 91 -21.47 17.32 -2.16
N TRP A 92 -22.67 16.74 -2.29
CA TRP A 92 -23.11 15.60 -1.49
C TRP A 92 -22.30 14.31 -1.74
N LEU A 93 -21.62 14.20 -2.89
CA LEU A 93 -20.87 13.01 -3.27
C LEU A 93 -19.70 12.75 -2.32
N ARG A 94 -19.11 13.83 -1.79
CA ARG A 94 -18.09 13.73 -0.74
C ARG A 94 -18.64 13.08 0.52
N ALA A 95 -19.83 13.49 0.96
CA ALA A 95 -20.43 12.97 2.19
C ALA A 95 -20.79 11.50 2.03
N ILE A 96 -21.52 11.15 0.97
CA ILE A 96 -21.89 9.76 0.66
C ILE A 96 -20.64 8.87 0.51
N GLY A 97 -19.65 9.31 -0.27
CA GLY A 97 -18.40 8.58 -0.47
C GLY A 97 -17.66 8.34 0.84
N THR A 98 -17.59 9.34 1.72
CA THR A 98 -16.96 9.22 3.05
C THR A 98 -17.71 8.25 3.94
N THR A 99 -19.04 8.34 4.00
CA THR A 99 -19.88 7.45 4.82
C THR A 99 -19.79 6.01 4.37
N LEU A 100 -19.86 5.74 3.07
CA LEU A 100 -19.71 4.39 2.51
C LEU A 100 -18.32 3.83 2.78
N TRP A 101 -17.27 4.62 2.53
CA TRP A 101 -15.89 4.21 2.82
C TRP A 101 -15.71 3.87 4.30
N ALA A 102 -16.21 4.74 5.19
CA ALA A 102 -16.12 4.54 6.62
C ALA A 102 -16.91 3.32 7.11
N GLY A 103 -18.09 3.05 6.54
CA GLY A 103 -18.85 1.83 6.81
C GLY A 103 -18.07 0.58 6.40
N GLY A 104 -17.42 0.59 5.24
CA GLY A 104 -16.53 -0.50 4.82
C GLY A 104 -15.36 -0.71 5.78
N VAL A 105 -14.72 0.37 6.22
CA VAL A 105 -13.64 0.32 7.22
C VAL A 105 -14.16 -0.19 8.57
N ALA A 106 -15.35 0.20 9.01
CA ALA A 106 -15.94 -0.27 10.26
C ALA A 106 -16.16 -1.79 10.24
N VAL A 107 -16.65 -2.34 9.13
CA VAL A 107 -16.78 -3.80 8.93
C VAL A 107 -15.42 -4.48 9.01
N PHE A 108 -14.41 -3.92 8.35
CA PHE A 108 -13.04 -4.43 8.36
C PHE A 108 -12.43 -4.45 9.76
N LEU A 109 -12.44 -3.31 10.44
CA LEU A 109 -11.88 -3.15 11.78
C LEU A 109 -12.59 -4.03 12.79
N SER A 110 -13.93 -4.10 12.74
CA SER A 110 -14.69 -4.97 13.62
C SER A 110 -14.30 -6.42 13.38
N THR A 111 -14.24 -6.86 12.12
CA THR A 111 -13.94 -8.26 11.79
C THR A 111 -12.54 -8.66 12.23
N LEU A 112 -11.51 -7.88 11.88
CA LEU A 112 -10.14 -8.20 12.27
C LEU A 112 -9.89 -7.98 13.76
N GLY A 113 -10.42 -6.90 14.34
CA GLY A 113 -10.30 -6.60 15.76
C GLY A 113 -10.91 -7.72 16.61
N TRP A 114 -12.10 -8.21 16.23
CA TRP A 114 -12.70 -9.36 16.90
C TRP A 114 -11.90 -10.64 16.67
N THR A 115 -11.36 -10.85 15.46
CA THR A 115 -10.53 -12.02 15.14
C THR A 115 -9.28 -12.12 16.02
N ILE A 116 -8.61 -11.01 16.30
CA ILE A 116 -7.35 -10.99 17.07
C ILE A 116 -7.53 -10.58 18.54
N ARG A 117 -8.78 -10.47 19.04
CA ARG A 117 -9.11 -9.85 20.34
C ARG A 117 -8.40 -10.48 21.54
N ASP A 118 -8.10 -11.78 21.47
CA ASP A 118 -7.45 -12.55 22.53
C ASP A 118 -5.94 -12.73 22.30
N ASN A 119 -5.38 -12.15 21.24
CA ASN A 119 -3.95 -12.20 20.90
C ASN A 119 -3.47 -10.89 20.27
N VAL A 120 -3.92 -9.74 20.77
CA VAL A 120 -3.64 -8.42 20.16
C VAL A 120 -2.13 -8.13 20.02
N THR A 121 -1.32 -8.65 20.96
CA THR A 121 0.15 -8.52 20.93
C THR A 121 0.83 -9.44 19.93
N GLY A 122 0.11 -10.40 19.36
CA GLY A 122 0.61 -11.34 18.35
C GLY A 122 1.63 -12.34 18.88
N VAL A 123 1.56 -12.69 20.18
CA VAL A 123 2.48 -13.64 20.83
C VAL A 123 2.34 -15.04 20.25
N ALA A 124 1.11 -15.48 19.97
CA ALA A 124 0.84 -16.64 19.13
C ALA A 124 0.92 -16.22 17.66
N THR A 125 1.81 -16.85 16.89
CA THR A 125 2.14 -16.38 15.54
C THR A 125 1.72 -17.33 14.42
N GLY A 126 1.18 -18.51 14.74
CA GLY A 126 0.93 -19.59 13.77
C GLY A 126 2.21 -20.12 13.10
N THR A 127 3.39 -19.78 13.62
CA THR A 127 4.68 -20.17 13.04
C THR A 127 5.24 -21.37 13.79
N GLY A 128 5.54 -22.46 13.10
CA GLY A 128 6.05 -23.69 13.69
C GLY A 128 6.94 -24.49 12.73
N GLY A 129 7.27 -25.73 13.15
CA GLY A 129 8.05 -26.68 12.35
C GLY A 129 9.39 -26.09 11.86
N PRO A 130 9.73 -26.27 10.57
CA PRO A 130 10.98 -25.74 9.99
C PRO A 130 11.16 -24.22 10.13
N ASN A 131 10.08 -23.47 10.39
CA ASN A 131 10.10 -22.01 10.54
C ASN A 131 10.12 -21.55 12.00
N ALA A 132 10.21 -22.45 12.99
CA ALA A 132 10.12 -22.09 14.40
C ALA A 132 11.14 -21.02 14.84
N HIS A 133 12.34 -21.01 14.24
CA HIS A 133 13.39 -20.01 14.47
C HIS A 133 12.94 -18.57 14.16
N ARG A 134 11.92 -18.38 13.31
CA ARG A 134 11.39 -17.07 12.89
C ARG A 134 10.37 -16.46 13.86
N LYS A 135 9.85 -17.25 14.82
CA LYS A 135 8.83 -16.81 15.79
C LYS A 135 9.11 -15.43 16.41
N PRO A 136 10.34 -15.10 16.86
CA PRO A 136 10.58 -13.81 17.52
C PRO A 136 10.53 -12.60 16.56
N VAL A 137 10.91 -12.80 15.30
CA VAL A 137 10.73 -11.79 14.24
C VAL A 137 9.25 -11.61 13.96
N ASP A 138 8.50 -12.71 13.83
CA ASP A 138 7.06 -12.66 13.54
C ASP A 138 6.27 -11.97 14.65
N ARG A 139 6.61 -12.19 15.93
CA ARG A 139 5.99 -11.47 17.06
C ARG A 139 6.21 -9.97 16.96
N THR A 140 7.44 -9.55 16.62
CA THR A 140 7.76 -8.13 16.45
C THR A 140 6.98 -7.53 15.27
N ALA A 141 6.95 -8.26 14.15
CA ALA A 141 6.24 -7.84 12.95
C ALA A 141 4.72 -7.75 13.16
N ASN A 142 4.14 -8.64 13.99
CA ASN A 142 2.72 -8.65 14.29
C ASN A 142 2.24 -7.38 15.00
N VAL A 143 3.10 -6.74 15.82
CA VAL A 143 2.76 -5.48 16.51
C VAL A 143 2.37 -4.37 15.53
N ALA A 144 2.89 -4.40 14.30
CA ALA A 144 2.55 -3.44 13.25
C ALA A 144 1.04 -3.47 12.90
N VAL A 145 0.39 -4.63 13.00
CA VAL A 145 -0.99 -4.82 12.56
C VAL A 145 -1.99 -4.01 13.42
N PRO A 146 -2.09 -4.18 14.74
CA PRO A 146 -3.03 -3.40 15.54
C PRO A 146 -2.75 -1.88 15.47
N VAL A 147 -1.48 -1.47 15.36
CA VAL A 147 -1.11 -0.06 15.19
C VAL A 147 -1.62 0.49 13.85
N ALA A 148 -1.41 -0.25 12.75
CA ALA A 148 -1.89 0.15 11.44
C ALA A 148 -3.43 0.19 11.37
N LEU A 149 -4.12 -0.74 12.05
CA LEU A 149 -5.57 -0.70 12.19
C LEU A 149 -6.03 0.52 13.00
N GLY A 150 -5.27 0.92 14.03
CA GLY A 150 -5.50 2.16 14.78
C GLY A 150 -5.38 3.40 13.91
N TYR A 151 -4.35 3.51 13.07
CA TYR A 151 -4.20 4.61 12.12
C TYR A 151 -5.35 4.66 11.10
N LEU A 152 -5.78 3.50 10.61
CA LEU A 152 -6.94 3.40 9.72
C LEU A 152 -8.22 3.89 10.39
N ALA A 153 -8.43 3.54 11.67
CA ALA A 153 -9.55 4.01 12.47
C ALA A 153 -9.50 5.53 12.67
N LEU A 154 -8.35 6.06 13.07
CA LEU A 154 -8.13 7.50 13.29
C LEU A 154 -8.38 8.31 12.02
N ALA A 155 -7.82 7.89 10.88
CA ALA A 155 -8.03 8.58 9.62
C ALA A 155 -9.49 8.53 9.16
N THR A 156 -10.14 7.38 9.31
CA THR A 156 -11.56 7.21 8.96
C THR A 156 -12.47 8.06 9.86
N GLY A 157 -12.24 8.04 11.18
CA GLY A 157 -12.97 8.87 12.14
C GLY A 157 -12.78 10.36 11.88
N GLY A 158 -11.54 10.80 11.63
CA GLY A 158 -11.23 12.18 11.27
C GLY A 158 -11.94 12.64 9.99
N ALA A 159 -12.04 11.77 8.99
CA ALA A 159 -12.79 12.05 7.77
C ALA A 159 -14.30 12.22 8.03
N LEU A 160 -14.90 11.35 8.86
CA LEU A 160 -16.31 11.43 9.24
C LEU A 160 -16.63 12.71 10.02
N VAL A 161 -15.84 13.02 11.06
CA VAL A 161 -15.97 14.23 11.87
C VAL A 161 -15.90 15.48 10.99
N THR A 162 -14.98 15.49 10.01
CA THR A 162 -14.83 16.61 9.06
C THR A 162 -16.04 16.77 8.14
N VAL A 163 -16.65 15.67 7.69
CA VAL A 163 -17.86 15.73 6.86
C VAL A 163 -19.10 16.10 7.67
N ALA A 164 -19.15 15.70 8.94
CA ALA A 164 -20.24 16.03 9.85
C ALA A 164 -20.18 17.46 10.42
N GLY A 165 -19.09 18.21 10.17
CA GLY A 165 -18.94 19.60 10.60
C GLY A 165 -18.47 19.78 12.06
N PHE A 166 -18.05 18.72 12.73
CA PHE A 166 -17.61 18.75 14.13
C PHE A 166 -16.11 19.06 14.33
N GLY A 167 -15.36 19.23 13.23
CA GLY A 167 -13.93 19.56 13.28
C GLY A 167 -13.32 19.59 11.88
N SER A 168 -12.05 19.96 11.75
CA SER A 168 -11.34 19.98 10.47
C SER A 168 -10.04 19.18 10.55
N VAL A 169 -10.05 17.98 9.94
CA VAL A 169 -8.82 17.24 9.64
C VAL A 169 -8.49 17.44 8.18
N LEU A 170 -7.29 17.92 7.89
CA LEU A 170 -6.91 18.26 6.53
C LEU A 170 -6.66 16.99 5.69
N PRO A 171 -7.04 16.97 4.40
CA PRO A 171 -6.88 15.79 3.55
C PRO A 171 -5.43 15.25 3.49
N GLN A 172 -4.44 16.12 3.62
CA GLN A 172 -3.02 15.76 3.62
C GLN A 172 -2.64 15.01 4.90
N GLN A 173 -3.22 15.36 6.05
CA GLN A 173 -3.00 14.63 7.31
C GLN A 173 -3.60 13.24 7.22
N LEU A 174 -4.87 13.15 6.76
CA LEU A 174 -5.53 11.86 6.51
C LEU A 174 -4.72 10.99 5.55
N SER A 175 -4.15 11.58 4.51
CA SER A 175 -3.30 10.86 3.55
C SER A 175 -2.04 10.29 4.19
N HIS A 176 -1.39 10.99 5.13
CA HIS A 176 -0.22 10.45 5.84
C HIS A 176 -0.60 9.32 6.80
N LEU A 177 -1.70 9.47 7.54
CA LEU A 177 -2.19 8.41 8.44
C LEU A 177 -2.58 7.14 7.66
N LEU A 178 -3.19 7.29 6.48
CA LEU A 178 -3.56 6.15 5.62
C LEU A 178 -2.36 5.57 4.86
N ALA A 179 -1.51 6.41 4.26
CA ALA A 179 -0.39 5.92 3.44
C ALA A 179 0.75 5.41 4.30
N ALA A 180 1.27 6.21 5.23
CA ALA A 180 2.38 5.82 6.09
C ALA A 180 1.90 4.99 7.29
N GLY A 181 0.92 5.51 8.02
CA GLY A 181 0.44 4.88 9.27
C GLY A 181 -0.27 3.56 9.06
N THR A 182 -1.01 3.42 7.96
CA THR A 182 -1.71 2.17 7.63
C THR A 182 -0.92 1.35 6.61
N ALA A 183 -0.83 1.83 5.35
CA ALA A 183 -0.34 0.99 4.26
C ALA A 183 1.16 0.64 4.38
N ALA A 184 2.03 1.62 4.63
CA ALA A 184 3.47 1.38 4.76
C ALA A 184 3.78 0.52 6.01
N LEU A 185 3.12 0.78 7.14
CA LEU A 185 3.29 -0.03 8.34
C LEU A 185 2.84 -1.50 8.12
N PHE A 186 1.76 -1.73 7.37
CA PHE A 186 1.41 -3.08 6.91
C PHE A 186 2.47 -3.66 5.98
N VAL A 187 3.03 -2.89 5.05
CA VAL A 187 4.16 -3.33 4.19
C VAL A 187 5.34 -3.77 5.05
N PHE A 188 5.70 -3.03 6.10
CA PHE A 188 6.79 -3.39 6.99
C PHE A 188 6.49 -4.69 7.76
N GLY A 189 5.36 -4.74 8.46
CA GLY A 189 4.97 -5.91 9.24
C GLY A 189 4.79 -7.17 8.39
N VAL A 190 3.94 -7.10 7.37
CA VAL A 190 3.68 -8.22 6.45
C VAL A 190 4.95 -8.59 5.67
N GLY A 191 5.75 -7.60 5.26
CA GLY A 191 7.01 -7.81 4.55
C GLY A 191 8.01 -8.62 5.38
N PHE A 192 8.20 -8.29 6.66
CA PHE A 192 9.05 -9.06 7.56
C PHE A 192 8.51 -10.46 7.88
N ARG A 193 7.23 -10.72 7.64
CA ARG A 193 6.70 -12.09 7.68
C ARG A 193 6.94 -12.82 6.36
N LEU A 194 6.62 -12.21 5.23
CA LEU A 194 6.60 -12.91 3.94
C LEU A 194 7.98 -13.02 3.31
N PHE A 195 8.73 -11.92 3.20
CA PHE A 195 9.98 -11.91 2.42
C PHE A 195 11.05 -12.84 2.97
N PRO A 196 11.28 -12.94 4.28
CA PRO A 196 12.23 -13.93 4.81
C PRO A 196 11.87 -15.37 4.43
N ARG A 197 10.58 -15.70 4.30
CA ARG A 197 10.10 -17.03 3.88
C ARG A 197 10.22 -17.23 2.37
N PHE A 198 9.87 -16.21 1.58
CA PHE A 198 9.95 -16.29 0.13
C PHE A 198 11.38 -16.35 -0.39
N LEU A 199 12.28 -15.59 0.24
CA LEU A 199 13.70 -15.50 -0.10
C LEU A 199 14.57 -16.49 0.67
N VAL A 200 14.00 -17.26 1.61
CA VAL A 200 14.70 -18.27 2.41
C VAL A 200 15.96 -17.69 3.08
N ALA A 201 15.80 -16.51 3.66
CA ALA A 201 16.87 -15.80 4.33
C ALA A 201 16.35 -15.19 5.63
N GLU A 202 17.26 -14.73 6.49
CA GLU A 202 16.95 -14.16 7.81
C GLU A 202 17.26 -12.68 7.89
N VAL A 203 16.50 -11.96 8.72
CA VAL A 203 16.75 -10.56 9.08
C VAL A 203 17.08 -10.48 10.57
N PRO A 204 18.11 -9.73 10.97
CA PRO A 204 18.41 -9.47 12.38
C PRO A 204 17.21 -8.85 13.11
N ARG A 205 16.82 -9.45 14.24
CA ARG A 205 15.71 -8.98 15.08
C ARG A 205 15.79 -7.51 15.50
N PRO A 206 16.96 -6.95 15.87
CA PRO A 206 17.05 -5.55 16.26
C PRO A 206 16.62 -4.61 15.13
N ILE A 207 16.94 -4.93 13.87
CA ILE A 207 16.55 -4.13 12.70
C ILE A 207 15.03 -4.16 12.54
N VAL A 208 14.41 -5.33 12.66
CA VAL A 208 12.94 -5.47 12.59
C VAL A 208 12.27 -4.61 13.67
N ARG A 209 12.75 -4.67 14.92
CA ARG A 209 12.22 -3.84 16.01
C ARG A 209 12.34 -2.36 15.71
N MET A 210 13.52 -1.92 15.29
CA MET A 210 13.77 -0.53 14.93
C MET A 210 12.81 -0.05 13.84
N VAL A 211 12.65 -0.82 12.76
CA VAL A 211 11.76 -0.46 11.66
C VAL A 211 10.30 -0.41 12.10
N ILE A 212 9.82 -1.39 12.88
CA ILE A 212 8.41 -1.38 13.34
C ILE A 212 8.14 -0.24 14.31
N VAL A 213 9.05 0.06 15.24
CA VAL A 213 8.89 1.19 16.17
C VAL A 213 8.92 2.52 15.41
N ALA A 214 9.90 2.71 14.52
CA ALA A 214 10.00 3.92 13.72
C ALA A 214 8.77 4.10 12.82
N GLY A 215 8.33 3.05 12.12
CA GLY A 215 7.14 3.08 11.27
C GLY A 215 5.82 3.18 12.04
N ALA A 216 5.81 2.87 13.34
CA ALA A 216 4.67 3.11 14.21
C ALA A 216 4.59 4.56 14.69
N VAL A 217 5.74 5.23 14.91
CA VAL A 217 5.80 6.58 15.49
C VAL A 217 5.84 7.67 14.40
N GLY A 218 6.62 7.46 13.35
CA GLY A 218 6.81 8.41 12.24
C GLY A 218 5.49 8.93 11.65
N PRO A 219 4.50 8.08 11.36
CA PRO A 219 3.25 8.53 10.76
C PRO A 219 2.39 9.42 11.66
N ALA A 220 2.42 9.23 12.99
CA ALA A 220 1.76 10.15 13.92
C ALA A 220 2.42 11.52 13.89
N LEU A 221 3.76 11.56 13.98
CA LEU A 221 4.52 12.81 13.91
C LEU A 221 4.27 13.54 12.59
N LEU A 222 4.27 12.83 11.47
CA LEU A 222 3.99 13.39 10.15
C LEU A 222 2.53 13.84 9.99
N GLY A 223 1.58 13.05 10.48
CA GLY A 223 0.15 13.35 10.35
C GLY A 223 -0.29 14.54 11.18
N PHE A 224 0.17 14.64 12.43
CA PHE A 224 -0.21 15.72 13.35
C PHE A 224 0.75 16.92 13.29
N GLY A 225 2.03 16.68 13.00
CA GLY A 225 3.05 17.70 12.84
C GLY A 225 3.22 18.21 11.41
N LEU A 226 2.32 17.86 10.47
CA LEU A 226 2.49 18.15 9.05
C LEU A 226 2.80 19.62 8.73
N PHE A 227 2.28 20.55 9.53
CA PHE A 227 2.40 21.99 9.35
C PHE A 227 3.37 22.66 10.33
N ASP A 228 3.92 21.90 11.28
CA ASP A 228 4.98 22.36 12.16
C ASP A 228 6.34 21.94 11.57
N PRO A 229 7.25 22.87 11.24
CA PRO A 229 8.52 22.53 10.58
C PRO A 229 9.39 21.56 11.39
N GLY A 230 9.43 21.72 12.71
CA GLY A 230 10.23 20.88 13.60
C GLY A 230 9.70 19.46 13.68
N LEU A 231 8.40 19.30 13.95
CA LEU A 231 7.74 18.00 13.98
C LEU A 231 7.72 17.32 12.61
N LEU A 232 7.58 18.08 11.52
CA LEU A 232 7.67 17.55 10.17
C LEU A 232 9.06 16.96 9.90
N LEU A 233 10.13 17.67 10.28
CA LEU A 233 11.50 17.18 10.12
C LEU A 233 11.76 15.95 10.99
N VAL A 234 11.41 16.01 12.28
CA VAL A 234 11.59 14.89 13.22
C VAL A 234 10.79 13.67 12.75
N GLY A 235 9.52 13.85 12.41
CA GLY A 235 8.67 12.80 11.84
C GLY A 235 9.23 12.23 10.55
N GLY A 236 9.77 13.09 9.67
CA GLY A 236 10.44 12.67 8.44
C GLY A 236 11.69 11.83 8.68
N VAL A 237 12.52 12.20 9.66
CA VAL A 237 13.72 11.43 10.05
C VAL A 237 13.32 10.08 10.64
N VAL A 238 12.33 10.05 11.53
CA VAL A 238 11.81 8.80 12.11
C VAL A 238 11.26 7.88 11.02
N GLU A 239 10.45 8.40 10.10
CA GLU A 239 9.92 7.61 8.98
C GLU A 239 11.04 7.14 8.03
N ALA A 240 12.08 7.95 7.82
CA ALA A 240 13.25 7.55 7.04
C ALA A 240 14.00 6.37 7.63
N ILE A 241 14.12 6.29 8.96
CA ILE A 241 14.69 5.11 9.64
C ILE A 241 13.89 3.85 9.29
N ALA A 242 12.55 3.95 9.28
CA ALA A 242 11.69 2.82 8.94
C ALA A 242 11.86 2.40 7.47
N VAL A 243 11.74 3.34 6.53
CA VAL A 243 11.82 3.08 5.09
C VAL A 243 13.20 2.57 4.67
N VAL A 244 14.28 3.22 5.14
CA VAL A 244 15.66 2.83 4.83
C VAL A 244 15.99 1.49 5.49
N GLY A 245 15.62 1.29 6.76
CA GLY A 245 15.84 0.03 7.46
C GLY A 245 15.12 -1.15 6.79
N PHE A 246 13.88 -0.94 6.35
CA PHE A 246 13.15 -1.93 5.55
C PHE A 246 13.82 -2.20 4.21
N THR A 247 14.26 -1.15 3.51
CA THR A 247 14.96 -1.25 2.23
C THR A 247 16.22 -2.07 2.34
N LEU A 248 17.10 -1.73 3.29
CA LEU A 248 18.35 -2.46 3.53
C LEU A 248 18.07 -3.92 3.90
N SER A 249 17.05 -4.17 4.73
CA SER A 249 16.64 -5.53 5.08
C SER A 249 16.20 -6.32 3.84
N TYR A 250 15.38 -5.73 2.98
CA TYR A 250 14.92 -6.37 1.75
C TYR A 250 16.09 -6.64 0.79
N LEU A 251 16.99 -5.67 0.60
CA LEU A 251 18.18 -5.83 -0.24
C LEU A 251 19.08 -6.96 0.25
N VAL A 252 19.35 -7.04 1.56
CA VAL A 252 20.15 -8.13 2.14
C VAL A 252 19.47 -9.48 1.91
N LEU A 253 18.16 -9.59 2.16
CA LEU A 253 17.41 -10.83 1.87
C LEU A 253 17.49 -11.21 0.39
N TYR A 254 17.32 -10.23 -0.50
CA TYR A 254 17.33 -10.45 -1.94
C TYR A 254 18.71 -10.90 -2.44
N LEU A 255 19.77 -10.25 -1.99
CA LEU A 255 21.15 -10.57 -2.38
C LEU A 255 21.60 -11.95 -1.86
N ARG A 256 21.18 -12.34 -0.66
CA ARG A 256 21.49 -13.65 -0.07
C ARG A 256 20.66 -14.80 -0.62
N SER A 257 19.53 -14.50 -1.24
CA SER A 257 18.62 -15.49 -1.79
C SER A 257 19.09 -15.97 -3.16
N GLU A 258 19.09 -17.28 -3.38
CA GLU A 258 19.24 -17.88 -4.72
C GLU A 258 17.91 -17.86 -5.50
N ARG A 259 16.77 -17.66 -4.81
CA ARG A 259 15.46 -17.60 -5.45
C ARG A 259 15.31 -16.30 -6.24
N ARG A 260 15.01 -16.45 -7.53
CA ARG A 260 14.63 -15.37 -8.43
C ARG A 260 13.20 -15.62 -8.92
N ARG A 261 12.30 -14.71 -8.56
CA ARG A 261 10.90 -14.70 -9.02
C ARG A 261 10.55 -13.30 -9.47
N VAL A 262 9.72 -13.19 -10.51
CA VAL A 262 9.41 -11.89 -11.13
C VAL A 262 8.88 -10.86 -10.13
N GLY A 263 8.04 -11.27 -9.18
CA GLY A 263 7.50 -10.38 -8.15
C GLY A 263 8.56 -9.73 -7.24
N PHE A 264 9.75 -10.32 -7.10
CA PHE A 264 10.83 -9.72 -6.30
C PHE A 264 11.47 -8.50 -6.98
N TYR A 265 11.53 -8.48 -8.31
CA TYR A 265 12.06 -7.32 -9.02
C TYR A 265 11.14 -6.10 -8.87
N ALA A 266 9.82 -6.30 -8.82
CA ALA A 266 8.88 -5.23 -8.52
C ALA A 266 9.15 -4.62 -7.13
N VAL A 267 9.31 -5.47 -6.10
CA VAL A 267 9.62 -5.00 -4.74
C VAL A 267 11.00 -4.35 -4.66
N LEU A 268 11.99 -4.82 -5.44
CA LEU A 268 13.30 -4.19 -5.52
C LEU A 268 13.21 -2.74 -6.03
N VAL A 269 12.46 -2.52 -7.11
CA VAL A 269 12.20 -1.16 -7.62
C VAL A 269 11.39 -0.35 -6.60
N ALA A 270 10.43 -1.00 -5.92
CA ALA A 270 9.61 -0.36 -4.90
C ALA A 270 10.44 0.20 -3.73
N VAL A 271 11.37 -0.58 -3.17
CA VAL A 271 12.18 -0.13 -2.03
C VAL A 271 13.15 0.99 -2.43
N VAL A 272 13.69 0.97 -3.65
CA VAL A 272 14.46 2.10 -4.21
C VAL A 272 13.60 3.35 -4.32
N ALA A 273 12.37 3.20 -4.86
CA ALA A 273 11.42 4.29 -4.91
C ALA A 273 11.06 4.80 -3.50
N GLY A 274 10.98 3.94 -2.48
CA GLY A 274 10.79 4.32 -1.09
C GLY A 274 11.88 5.26 -0.58
N VAL A 275 13.15 4.92 -0.82
CA VAL A 275 14.29 5.77 -0.44
C VAL A 275 14.27 7.12 -1.17
N VAL A 276 13.96 7.12 -2.47
CA VAL A 276 13.81 8.38 -3.23
C VAL A 276 12.65 9.22 -2.68
N GLY A 277 11.51 8.59 -2.42
CA GLY A 277 10.30 9.25 -1.92
C GLY A 277 10.49 9.87 -0.55
N ILE A 278 11.15 9.17 0.38
CA ILE A 278 11.45 9.72 1.69
C ILE A 278 12.51 10.82 1.64
N GLY A 279 13.51 10.69 0.75
CA GLY A 279 14.47 11.76 0.46
C GLY A 279 13.76 13.03 -0.01
N LEU A 280 12.82 12.92 -0.95
CA LEU A 280 11.99 14.06 -1.38
C LEU A 280 11.15 14.64 -0.23
N GLY A 281 10.64 13.78 0.67
CA GLY A 281 9.90 14.21 1.86
C GLY A 281 10.75 15.03 2.83
N LEU A 282 11.98 14.58 3.09
CA LEU A 282 12.96 15.30 3.91
C LEU A 282 13.36 16.63 3.26
N THR A 283 13.56 16.65 1.93
CA THR A 283 13.80 17.90 1.20
C THR A 283 12.64 18.87 1.40
N ILE A 284 11.38 18.42 1.30
CA ILE A 284 10.21 19.26 1.57
C ILE A 284 10.22 19.80 3.01
N ALA A 285 10.62 18.99 3.99
CA ALA A 285 10.70 19.39 5.39
C ALA A 285 11.74 20.50 5.63
N VAL A 286 12.87 20.45 4.91
CA VAL A 286 13.98 21.40 5.07
C VAL A 286 13.83 22.65 4.21
N THR A 287 13.46 22.49 2.94
CA THR A 287 13.46 23.58 1.95
C THR A 287 12.08 24.19 1.70
N GLY A 288 11.03 23.61 2.28
CA GLY A 288 9.65 24.04 2.08
C GLY A 288 8.92 23.32 0.93
N ARG A 289 7.62 23.64 0.79
CA ARG A 289 6.65 22.91 -0.05
C ARG A 289 6.52 23.54 -1.44
N SER A 290 7.37 23.16 -2.39
CA SER A 290 7.12 23.48 -3.80
C SER A 290 6.11 22.51 -4.42
N PRO A 291 5.23 22.95 -5.35
CA PRO A 291 4.26 22.07 -5.98
C PRO A 291 4.91 20.87 -6.70
N ALA A 292 6.05 21.08 -7.37
CA ALA A 292 6.76 20.03 -8.09
C ALA A 292 7.31 18.95 -7.14
N LEU A 293 7.90 19.35 -5.99
CA LEU A 293 8.41 18.39 -5.00
C LEU A 293 7.27 17.60 -4.37
N VAL A 294 6.16 18.26 -4.02
CA VAL A 294 4.99 17.58 -3.46
C VAL A 294 4.42 16.56 -4.46
N ILE A 295 4.34 16.91 -5.75
CA ILE A 295 3.89 16.00 -6.81
C ILE A 295 4.84 14.81 -6.95
N ALA A 296 6.15 15.07 -7.03
CA ALA A 296 7.16 14.02 -7.12
C ALA A 296 7.08 13.07 -5.92
N HIS A 297 7.01 13.61 -4.70
CA HIS A 297 6.95 12.84 -3.46
C HIS A 297 5.74 11.89 -3.45
N TYR A 298 4.51 12.39 -3.64
CA TYR A 298 3.35 11.51 -3.53
C TYR A 298 3.30 10.49 -4.68
N ARG A 299 3.76 10.84 -5.90
CA ARG A 299 3.79 9.89 -7.02
C ARG A 299 4.79 8.77 -6.76
N VAL A 300 5.96 9.09 -6.22
CA VAL A 300 6.97 8.09 -5.87
C VAL A 300 6.52 7.19 -4.74
N MET A 301 5.88 7.75 -3.71
CA MET A 301 5.38 6.94 -2.60
C MET A 301 4.19 6.06 -3.01
N LEU A 302 3.24 6.57 -3.81
CA LEU A 302 2.05 5.82 -4.21
C LEU A 302 2.29 4.86 -5.39
N ALA A 303 2.87 5.33 -6.50
CA ALA A 303 3.12 4.50 -7.67
C ALA A 303 4.35 3.61 -7.50
N GLY A 304 5.40 4.14 -6.86
CA GLY A 304 6.67 3.45 -6.64
C GLY A 304 6.62 2.57 -5.40
N PHE A 305 6.82 3.16 -4.22
CA PHE A 305 7.00 2.39 -2.99
C PHE A 305 5.81 1.49 -2.64
N LEU A 306 4.61 2.05 -2.45
CA LEU A 306 3.44 1.25 -2.14
C LEU A 306 2.96 0.46 -3.36
N GLY A 307 2.91 1.12 -4.52
CA GLY A 307 2.33 0.53 -5.72
C GLY A 307 3.10 -0.67 -6.26
N LEU A 308 4.43 -0.54 -6.46
CA LEU A 308 5.25 -1.66 -6.92
C LEU A 308 5.43 -2.74 -5.85
N THR A 309 5.33 -2.41 -4.56
CA THR A 309 5.25 -3.42 -3.50
C THR A 309 3.98 -4.25 -3.64
N VAL A 310 2.84 -3.61 -3.89
CA VAL A 310 1.56 -4.28 -4.15
C VAL A 310 1.65 -5.15 -5.42
N VAL A 311 2.18 -4.62 -6.52
CA VAL A 311 2.39 -5.38 -7.77
C VAL A 311 3.27 -6.62 -7.52
N GLY A 312 4.39 -6.45 -6.82
CA GLY A 312 5.31 -7.53 -6.50
C GLY A 312 4.68 -8.60 -5.61
N ALA A 313 3.96 -8.20 -4.56
CA ALA A 313 3.21 -9.12 -3.71
C ALA A 313 2.12 -9.84 -4.49
N ALA A 314 1.39 -9.14 -5.37
CA ALA A 314 0.35 -9.72 -6.20
C ALA A 314 0.93 -10.81 -7.13
N PHE A 315 2.07 -10.58 -7.76
CA PHE A 315 2.76 -11.62 -8.55
C PHE A 315 3.31 -12.78 -7.73
N GLN A 316 3.55 -12.63 -6.42
CA GLN A 316 3.88 -13.77 -5.56
C GLN A 316 2.64 -14.62 -5.23
N PHE A 317 1.50 -13.97 -4.97
CA PHE A 317 0.25 -14.68 -4.65
C PHE A 317 -0.47 -15.23 -5.89
N TYR A 318 -0.29 -14.57 -7.03
CA TYR A 318 -0.92 -14.90 -8.30
C TYR A 318 0.15 -14.85 -9.40
N PRO A 319 1.01 -15.89 -9.47
CA PRO A 319 2.11 -15.92 -10.43
C PRO A 319 1.62 -15.74 -11.87
N PRO A 320 2.24 -14.87 -12.68
CA PRO A 320 1.86 -14.65 -14.08
C PRO A 320 1.75 -15.96 -14.88
N ALA A 321 2.73 -16.86 -14.71
CA ALA A 321 2.80 -18.15 -15.39
C ALA A 321 1.65 -19.14 -15.10
N VAL A 322 0.76 -18.85 -14.13
CA VAL A 322 -0.45 -19.67 -13.94
C VAL A 322 -1.65 -19.18 -14.75
N GLY A 323 -1.53 -18.05 -15.44
CA GLY A 323 -2.56 -17.49 -16.29
C GLY A 323 -2.81 -18.31 -17.55
N ILE A 324 -4.04 -18.23 -18.07
CA ILE A 324 -4.49 -19.03 -19.23
C ILE A 324 -4.57 -18.22 -20.54
N TRP A 325 -4.33 -16.91 -20.49
CA TRP A 325 -4.37 -16.05 -21.66
C TRP A 325 -2.99 -15.95 -22.34
N PRO A 326 -2.93 -15.62 -23.64
CA PRO A 326 -1.66 -15.49 -24.36
C PRO A 326 -0.67 -14.56 -23.67
N TYR A 327 0.61 -14.93 -23.63
CA TYR A 327 1.68 -14.12 -23.03
C TYR A 327 1.51 -13.83 -21.52
N ALA A 328 0.66 -14.57 -20.81
CA ALA A 328 0.58 -14.53 -19.35
C ALA A 328 1.79 -15.26 -18.73
N ASP A 329 2.95 -14.59 -18.75
CA ASP A 329 4.22 -15.15 -18.30
C ASP A 329 5.08 -14.12 -17.54
N ASP A 330 6.23 -14.58 -17.05
CA ASP A 330 7.16 -13.76 -16.28
C ASP A 330 7.84 -12.67 -17.13
N ARG A 331 7.93 -12.81 -18.45
CA ARG A 331 8.51 -11.79 -19.34
C ARG A 331 7.57 -10.59 -19.47
N THR A 332 6.29 -10.85 -19.69
CA THR A 332 5.25 -9.80 -19.73
C THR A 332 5.12 -9.12 -18.36
N ALA A 333 5.31 -9.86 -17.27
CA ALA A 333 5.36 -9.28 -15.92
C ALA A 333 6.58 -8.37 -15.72
N LEU A 334 7.77 -8.76 -16.21
CA LEU A 334 8.95 -7.88 -16.22
C LEU A 334 8.73 -6.62 -17.06
N LEU A 335 8.07 -6.75 -18.22
CA LEU A 335 7.68 -5.59 -19.03
C LEU A 335 6.79 -4.64 -18.24
N SER A 336 5.75 -5.14 -17.56
CA SER A 336 4.89 -4.31 -16.71
C SER A 336 5.69 -3.57 -15.63
N ILE A 337 6.60 -4.27 -14.94
CA ILE A 337 7.46 -3.68 -13.90
C ILE A 337 8.37 -2.59 -14.50
N GLY A 338 8.99 -2.86 -15.65
CA GLY A 338 9.83 -1.91 -16.37
C GLY A 338 9.09 -0.66 -16.82
N LEU A 339 7.86 -0.83 -17.35
CA LEU A 339 7.00 0.29 -17.75
C LEU A 339 6.59 1.14 -16.54
N LEU A 340 6.18 0.52 -15.44
CA LEU A 340 5.77 1.23 -14.22
C LEU A 340 6.94 1.96 -13.57
N GLY A 341 8.07 1.27 -13.34
CA GLY A 341 9.26 1.84 -12.71
C GLY A 341 9.96 2.87 -13.60
N GLY A 342 10.19 2.53 -14.87
CA GLY A 342 10.81 3.43 -15.85
C GLY A 342 9.94 4.65 -16.13
N GLY A 343 8.63 4.47 -16.28
CA GLY A 343 7.69 5.58 -16.44
C GLY A 343 7.67 6.52 -15.24
N LEU A 344 7.75 6.00 -14.01
CA LEU A 344 7.90 6.81 -12.80
C LEU A 344 9.22 7.59 -12.78
N GLY A 345 10.34 6.95 -13.17
CA GLY A 345 11.64 7.61 -13.30
C GLY A 345 11.61 8.78 -14.29
N MET A 346 11.02 8.59 -15.47
CA MET A 346 10.85 9.65 -16.47
C MET A 346 9.99 10.81 -15.94
N GLN A 347 8.91 10.51 -15.21
CA GLN A 347 8.09 11.55 -14.57
C GLN A 347 8.90 12.38 -13.57
N LEU A 348 9.74 11.75 -12.76
CA LEU A 348 10.60 12.45 -11.81
C LEU A 348 11.62 13.36 -12.50
N LEU A 349 12.34 12.83 -13.50
CA LEU A 349 13.31 13.61 -14.26
C LEU A 349 12.64 14.78 -14.97
N GLY A 350 11.44 14.59 -15.53
CA GLY A 350 10.67 15.65 -16.15
C GLY A 350 10.15 16.70 -15.16
N LEU A 351 9.84 16.33 -13.92
CA LEU A 351 9.43 17.27 -12.87
C LEU A 351 10.62 18.09 -12.35
N ILE A 352 11.77 17.45 -12.13
CA ILE A 352 12.98 18.11 -11.61
C ILE A 352 13.63 18.97 -12.70
N GLY A 353 13.84 18.39 -13.89
CA GLY A 353 14.47 19.06 -15.04
C GLY A 353 13.53 19.97 -15.84
N ARG A 354 12.24 20.05 -15.44
CA ARG A 354 11.20 20.85 -16.12
C ARG A 354 10.96 20.47 -17.59
N PHE A 355 11.23 19.22 -17.96
CA PHE A 355 10.99 18.69 -19.29
C PHE A 355 9.54 18.18 -19.44
N GLY A 356 8.70 18.94 -20.14
CA GLY A 356 7.27 18.61 -20.33
C GLY A 356 7.04 17.24 -20.97
N TRP A 357 7.74 16.94 -22.06
CA TRP A 357 7.57 15.70 -22.82
C TRP A 357 7.93 14.45 -21.98
N MET A 358 8.98 14.52 -21.15
CA MET A 358 9.36 13.41 -20.25
C MET A 358 8.24 13.06 -19.28
N ARG A 359 7.52 14.07 -18.77
CA ARG A 359 6.36 13.87 -17.90
C ARG A 359 5.25 13.14 -18.65
N SER A 360 4.92 13.59 -19.86
CA SER A 360 3.88 12.98 -20.70
C SER A 360 4.20 11.53 -21.03
N VAL A 361 5.39 11.28 -21.57
CA VAL A 361 5.87 9.92 -21.89
C VAL A 361 5.81 9.05 -20.65
N GLY A 362 6.40 9.49 -19.53
CA GLY A 362 6.41 8.71 -18.30
C GLY A 362 5.02 8.40 -17.74
N THR A 363 4.04 9.30 -17.90
CA THR A 363 2.65 9.01 -17.51
C THR A 363 1.97 7.99 -18.42
N VAL A 364 2.17 8.08 -19.74
CA VAL A 364 1.64 7.11 -20.72
C VAL A 364 2.26 5.74 -20.49
N THR A 365 3.57 5.67 -20.30
CA THR A 365 4.28 4.44 -19.96
C THR A 365 3.71 3.81 -18.69
N GLY A 366 3.40 4.61 -17.66
CA GLY A 366 2.73 4.13 -16.45
C GLY A 366 1.34 3.54 -16.70
N VAL A 367 0.53 4.16 -17.56
CA VAL A 367 -0.79 3.63 -17.96
C VAL A 367 -0.64 2.27 -18.63
N LEU A 368 0.26 2.15 -19.60
CA LEU A 368 0.54 0.88 -20.28
C LEU A 368 1.01 -0.19 -19.29
N GLY A 369 1.92 0.14 -18.39
CA GLY A 369 2.39 -0.76 -17.35
C GLY A 369 1.26 -1.27 -16.43
N ALA A 370 0.34 -0.39 -16.04
CA ALA A 370 -0.82 -0.73 -15.22
C ALA A 370 -1.85 -1.59 -15.97
N LEU A 371 -2.04 -1.35 -17.27
CA LEU A 371 -2.87 -2.20 -18.14
C LEU A 371 -2.30 -3.61 -18.26
N VAL A 372 -0.99 -3.74 -18.50
CA VAL A 372 -0.31 -5.04 -18.56
C VAL A 372 -0.39 -5.77 -17.22
N TYR A 373 -0.19 -5.07 -16.10
CA TYR A 373 -0.38 -5.65 -14.76
C TYR A 373 -1.80 -6.19 -14.57
N THR A 374 -2.81 -5.40 -14.95
CA THR A 374 -4.22 -5.78 -14.83
C THR A 374 -4.54 -6.99 -15.70
N TYR A 375 -4.04 -7.01 -16.94
CA TYR A 375 -4.16 -8.14 -17.85
C TYR A 375 -3.63 -9.44 -17.23
N LEU A 376 -2.41 -9.41 -16.68
CA LEU A 376 -1.79 -10.59 -16.06
C LEU A 376 -2.57 -11.11 -14.86
N LEU A 377 -3.11 -10.21 -14.03
CA LEU A 377 -3.95 -10.62 -12.89
C LEU A 377 -5.25 -11.28 -13.34
N LEU A 378 -5.93 -10.70 -14.33
CA LEU A 378 -7.17 -11.26 -14.85
C LEU A 378 -6.93 -12.61 -15.52
N ALA A 379 -5.83 -12.76 -16.27
CA ALA A 379 -5.40 -14.02 -16.85
C ALA A 379 -5.18 -15.11 -15.79
N ALA A 380 -4.56 -14.76 -14.66
CA ALA A 380 -4.36 -15.67 -13.52
C ALA A 380 -5.67 -16.07 -12.84
N PHE A 381 -6.67 -15.19 -12.81
CA PHE A 381 -7.97 -15.47 -12.19
C PHE A 381 -8.89 -16.31 -13.07
N ALA A 382 -8.82 -16.14 -14.39
CA ALA A 382 -9.67 -16.83 -15.36
C ALA A 382 -9.57 -18.37 -15.27
N ARG A 383 -8.42 -18.93 -14.87
CA ARG A 383 -8.18 -20.37 -14.72
C ARG A 383 -9.12 -21.10 -13.75
N ARG A 384 -9.74 -20.40 -12.79
CA ARG A 384 -10.68 -20.99 -11.82
C ARG A 384 -12.14 -20.55 -12.05
N TRP A 385 -12.40 -19.81 -13.12
CA TRP A 385 -13.76 -19.50 -13.58
C TRP A 385 -14.20 -20.42 -14.73
N GLN A 386 -13.24 -21.16 -15.30
CA GLN A 386 -13.45 -22.48 -15.91
C GLN A 386 -13.50 -23.52 -14.78
#